data_AF-A0A2L0D1S9-F1
#
_entry.id   AF-A0A2L0D1S9-F1
#
_cell.length_a   1.000
_cell.length_b   1.000
_cell.length_c   1.000
_cell.angle_alpha   90.00
_cell.angle_beta   90.00
_cell.angle_gamma   90.00
#
_symmetry.space_group_name_H-M   'P 1'
#
loop_
_entity.id
_entity.type
_entity.pdbx_description
1 polymer ?
#
loop_
_entity_poly.entity_id
_entity_poly.type
_entity_poly.pdbx_seq_one_letter_code
_entity_poly.pdbx_strand_id
1 'polypeptide(L)'
;MKQFFKTLCLMVVIVAPITEEIIFRGFATKYLFPQKEWLGLIVGSLLFALAHQPTNFGSAIAYGLMSGALAYVYWRTKEIKYNIAFHAFNNLIVFMAMLFIPM
;
A
#
# COMPACT_ATOMS: atom_id res chain seq x y z
N MET A 1 -2.11 -25.12 -11.09
CA MET A 1 -1.67 -23.80 -11.60
C MET A 1 -2.78 -22.74 -11.61
N LYS A 2 -3.90 -22.92 -12.34
CA LYS A 2 -4.98 -21.90 -12.41
C LYS A 2 -5.55 -21.50 -11.04
N GLN A 3 -5.76 -22.46 -10.13
CA GLN A 3 -6.27 -22.17 -8.79
C GLN A 3 -5.28 -21.35 -7.95
N PHE A 4 -4.01 -21.74 -7.95
CA PHE A 4 -2.94 -21.02 -7.25
C PHE A 4 -2.87 -19.56 -7.72
N PHE A 5 -2.92 -19.33 -9.04
CA PHE A 5 -2.90 -17.99 -9.61
C PHE A 5 -4.09 -17.13 -9.18
N LYS A 6 -5.30 -17.70 -9.14
CA LYS A 6 -6.49 -17.00 -8.64
C LYS A 6 -6.34 -16.59 -7.17
N THR A 7 -5.85 -17.50 -6.33
CA THR A 7 -5.60 -17.21 -4.91
C THR A 7 -4.56 -16.10 -4.74
N LEU A 8 -3.47 -16.16 -5.50
CA LEU A 8 -2.43 -15.13 -5.45
C LEU A 8 -2.96 -13.76 -5.87
N CYS A 9 -3.73 -13.69 -6.96
CA CYS A 9 -4.37 -12.46 -7.41
C CYS A 9 -5.27 -11.87 -6.32
N LEU A 10 -6.14 -12.69 -5.70
CA LEU A 10 -7.02 -12.24 -4.62
C LEU A 10 -6.22 -11.67 -3.44
N MET A 11 -5.15 -12.36 -3.04
CA MET A 11 -4.32 -11.93 -1.91
C MET A 11 -3.60 -10.62 -2.21
N VAL A 12 -2.94 -10.51 -3.37
CA VAL A 12 -2.12 -9.34 -3.73
C VAL A 12 -2.97 -8.12 -4.10
N VAL A 13 -4.09 -8.31 -4.77
CA VAL A 13 -4.89 -7.21 -5.34
C VAL A 13 -5.96 -6.72 -4.36
N ILE A 14 -6.48 -7.58 -3.49
CA ILE A 14 -7.62 -7.23 -2.62
C ILE A 14 -7.23 -7.29 -1.15
N VAL A 15 -6.79 -8.46 -0.67
CA VAL A 15 -6.61 -8.69 0.78
C VAL A 15 -5.46 -7.86 1.35
N ALA A 16 -4.30 -7.85 0.68
CA ALA A 16 -3.14 -7.09 1.11
C ALA A 16 -3.43 -5.58 1.14
N PRO A 17 -3.93 -4.94 0.07
CA PRO A 17 -4.27 -3.52 0.09
C PRO A 17 -5.25 -3.13 1.20
N ILE A 18 -6.31 -3.91 1.43
CA ILE A 18 -7.26 -3.65 2.52
C ILE A 18 -6.54 -3.66 3.87
N THR A 19 -5.77 -4.71 4.12
CA THR A 19 -5.06 -4.90 5.40
C THR A 19 -4.04 -3.79 5.63
N GLU A 20 -3.25 -3.49 4.62
CA GLU A 20 -2.19 -2.48 4.68
C GLU A 20 -2.77 -1.08 4.90
N GLU A 21 -3.83 -0.68 4.18
CA GLU A 21 -4.43 0.64 4.38
C GLU A 21 -5.09 0.77 5.76
N ILE A 22 -5.71 -0.29 6.28
CA ILE A 22 -6.27 -0.29 7.64
C ILE A 22 -5.16 -0.06 8.67
N ILE A 23 -4.01 -0.72 8.54
CA ILE A 23 -2.90 -0.60 9.49
C ILE A 23 -2.18 0.75 9.34
N PHE A 24 -1.68 1.05 8.15
CA PHE A 24 -0.75 2.15 7.95
C PHE A 24 -1.44 3.51 7.80
N ARG A 25 -2.72 3.56 7.41
CA ARG A 25 -3.47 4.82 7.26
C ARG A 25 -4.57 4.92 8.29
N GLY A 26 -5.38 3.88 8.47
CA GLY A 26 -6.43 3.86 9.48
C GLY A 26 -5.87 3.92 10.90
N PHE A 27 -5.16 2.88 11.31
CA PHE A 27 -4.67 2.71 12.68
C PHE A 27 -3.61 3.75 13.04
N ALA A 28 -2.61 3.93 12.18
CA ALA A 28 -1.55 4.90 12.43
C ALA A 28 -2.07 6.34 12.59
N THR A 29 -2.97 6.81 11.72
CA THR A 29 -3.45 8.20 11.80
C THR A 29 -4.50 8.40 12.88
N LYS A 30 -5.45 7.47 13.05
CA LYS A 30 -6.59 7.66 13.96
C LYS A 30 -6.33 7.22 15.40
N TYR A 31 -5.45 6.25 15.63
CA TYR A 31 -5.28 5.65 16.96
C TYR A 31 -3.89 5.91 17.56
N LEU A 32 -2.82 5.83 16.76
CA LEU A 32 -1.48 6.15 17.26
C LEU A 32 -1.24 7.65 17.38
N PHE A 33 -1.74 8.44 16.42
CA PHE A 33 -1.52 9.89 16.36
C PHE A 33 -2.82 10.71 16.16
N PRO A 34 -3.85 10.53 17.02
CA PRO A 34 -5.19 11.11 16.81
C PRO A 34 -5.20 12.65 16.68
N GLN A 35 -4.26 13.35 17.32
CA GLN A 35 -4.15 14.82 17.28
C GLN A 35 -3.16 15.32 16.23
N LYS A 36 -2.40 14.42 15.60
CA LYS A 36 -1.32 14.75 14.65
C LYS A 36 -1.40 13.81 13.45
N GLU A 37 -2.49 13.92 12.69
CA GLU A 37 -2.74 13.07 11.51
C GLU A 37 -1.53 13.04 10.55
N TRP A 38 -0.90 14.20 10.31
CA TRP A 38 0.29 14.32 9.48
C TRP A 38 1.46 13.46 9.98
N LEU A 39 1.65 13.36 11.30
CA LEU A 39 2.67 12.51 11.90
C LEU A 39 2.32 11.04 11.72
N GLY A 40 1.04 10.69 11.87
CA GLY A 40 0.54 9.34 11.57
C GLY A 40 0.75 8.94 10.11
N LEU A 41 0.61 9.88 9.17
CA LEU A 41 0.87 9.64 7.75
C LEU A 41 2.36 9.45 7.46
N ILE A 42 3.24 10.23 8.09
CA ILE A 42 4.69 10.07 7.95
C ILE A 42 5.13 8.72 8.54
N VAL A 43 4.76 8.45 9.79
CA VAL A 43 5.13 7.20 10.47
C VAL A 43 4.53 5.99 9.76
N GLY A 44 3.25 6.05 9.40
CA GLY A 44 2.59 5.00 8.63
C GLY A 44 3.27 4.75 7.30
N SER A 45 3.74 5.80 6.62
CA SER A 45 4.44 5.66 5.33
C SER A 45 5.83 5.05 5.47
N LEU A 46 6.57 5.43 6.51
CA LEU A 46 7.87 4.85 6.80
C LEU A 46 7.74 3.38 7.17
N LEU A 47 6.79 3.04 8.04
CA LEU A 47 6.54 1.65 8.43
C LEU A 47 6.08 0.78 7.25
N PHE A 48 5.24 1.32 6.37
CA PHE A 48 4.84 0.65 5.13
C PHE A 48 6.05 0.31 4.25
N ALA A 49 6.91 1.30 3.99
CA ALA A 49 8.08 1.11 3.14
C ALA A 49 9.08 0.12 3.76
N LEU A 50 9.27 0.17 5.08
CA LEU A 50 10.10 -0.79 5.81
C LEU A 50 9.50 -2.19 5.82
N ALA A 51 8.18 -2.34 5.96
CA ALA A 51 7.52 -3.65 5.93
C ALA A 51 7.73 -4.40 4.60
N HIS A 52 7.98 -3.66 3.51
CA HIS A 52 8.31 -4.22 2.20
C HIS A 52 9.78 -4.67 2.05
N GLN A 53 10.60 -4.53 3.09
CA GLN A 53 11.98 -5.03 3.17
C GLN A 53 12.82 -4.68 1.92
N PRO A 54 13.00 -3.39 1.61
CA PRO A 54 13.76 -2.97 0.44
C PRO A 54 15.20 -3.49 0.49
N THR A 55 15.66 -4.10 -0.60
CA THR A 55 17.01 -4.71 -0.70
C THR A 55 18.03 -3.80 -1.37
N ASN A 56 17.57 -2.72 -2.00
CA ASN A 56 18.41 -1.75 -2.68
C ASN A 56 17.73 -0.36 -2.70
N PHE A 57 18.51 0.67 -3.05
CA PHE A 57 18.03 2.05 -3.06
C PHE A 57 16.85 2.27 -4.02
N GLY A 58 16.83 1.58 -5.16
CA GLY A 58 15.71 1.63 -6.11
C GLY A 58 14.40 1.11 -5.50
N SER A 59 14.44 -0.05 -4.84
CA SER A 59 13.28 -0.61 -4.14
C SER A 59 12.82 0.27 -2.97
N ALA A 60 13.76 0.86 -2.21
CA ALA A 60 13.44 1.78 -1.12
C ALA A 60 12.69 3.02 -1.63
N ILE A 61 13.15 3.60 -2.74
CA ILE A 61 12.47 4.72 -3.40
C ILE A 61 11.09 4.29 -3.90
N ALA A 62 10.98 3.14 -4.58
CA ALA A 62 9.72 2.69 -5.14
C ALA A 62 8.63 2.51 -4.07
N TYR A 63 8.94 1.81 -2.97
CA TYR A 63 8.00 1.63 -1.87
C TYR A 63 7.71 2.94 -1.13
N GLY A 64 8.71 3.79 -0.93
CA GLY A 64 8.56 5.10 -0.31
C GLY A 64 7.63 6.02 -1.11
N LEU A 65 7.83 6.13 -2.43
CA LEU A 65 7.01 6.94 -3.33
C LEU A 65 5.58 6.43 -3.40
N MET A 66 5.38 5.11 -3.55
CA MET A 66 4.05 4.51 -3.54
C MET A 66 3.34 4.79 -2.22
N SER A 67 4.04 4.62 -1.10
CA SER A 67 3.47 4.92 0.22
C SER A 67 3.11 6.39 0.40
N GLY A 68 3.95 7.29 -0.11
CA GLY A 68 3.70 8.72 -0.10
C GLY A 68 2.49 9.11 -0.97
N ALA A 69 2.33 8.48 -2.14
CA ALA A 69 1.15 8.67 -2.98
C ALA A 69 -0.13 8.25 -2.25
N LEU A 70 -0.12 7.09 -1.58
CA LEU A 70 -1.24 6.63 -0.75
C LEU A 70 -1.51 7.57 0.43
N ALA A 71 -0.47 8.07 1.10
CA ALA A 71 -0.62 9.05 2.17
C ALA A 71 -1.25 10.36 1.66
N TYR A 72 -0.87 10.80 0.44
CA TYR A 72 -1.48 11.95 -0.21
C TYR A 72 -2.96 11.72 -0.54
N VAL A 73 -3.32 10.56 -1.10
CA VAL A 73 -4.73 10.22 -1.37
C VAL A 73 -5.56 10.25 -0.07
N TYR A 74 -5.04 9.69 1.02
CA TYR A 74 -5.73 9.75 2.31
C TYR A 74 -5.82 11.18 2.82
N TRP A 75 -4.73 11.95 2.74
CA TRP A 75 -4.71 13.33 3.21
C TRP A 75 -5.74 14.19 2.49
N ARG A 76 -5.97 13.95 1.18
CA ARG A 76 -6.95 14.66 0.36
C ARG A 76 -8.38 14.19 0.57
N THR A 77 -8.60 12.89 0.72
CA THR A 77 -9.95 12.30 0.77
C THR A 77 -10.49 12.10 2.18
N LYS A 78 -9.60 12.00 3.18
CA LYS A 78 -9.88 11.64 4.58
C LYS A 78 -10.64 10.31 4.75
N GLU A 79 -10.62 9.46 3.74
CA GLU A 79 -11.42 8.25 3.67
C GLU A 79 -10.59 7.07 3.16
N ILE A 80 -10.47 6.01 3.98
CA ILE A 80 -9.64 4.84 3.66
C ILE A 80 -10.13 4.08 2.42
N LYS A 81 -11.42 4.17 2.06
CA LYS A 81 -11.99 3.43 0.93
C LYS A 81 -11.36 3.85 -0.41
N TYR A 82 -11.03 5.13 -0.57
CA TYR A 82 -10.37 5.63 -1.79
C TYR A 82 -8.91 5.18 -1.86
N ASN A 83 -8.23 5.14 -0.71
CA ASN A 83 -6.90 4.58 -0.59
C ASN A 83 -6.86 3.09 -0.96
N ILE A 84 -7.77 2.30 -0.40
CA ILE A 84 -7.89 0.86 -0.69
C ILE A 84 -8.12 0.66 -2.18
N ALA A 85 -9.03 1.42 -2.80
CA ALA A 85 -9.31 1.33 -4.22
C ALA A 85 -8.08 1.69 -5.07
N PHE A 86 -7.40 2.79 -4.75
CA PHE A 86 -6.19 3.22 -5.47
C PHE A 86 -5.05 2.20 -5.33
N HIS A 87 -4.84 1.68 -4.13
CA HIS A 87 -3.81 0.67 -3.85
C HIS A 87 -4.12 -0.65 -4.57
N ALA A 88 -5.35 -1.15 -4.46
CA ALA A 88 -5.81 -2.34 -5.17
C ALA A 88 -5.63 -2.19 -6.69
N PHE A 89 -5.96 -1.02 -7.24
CA PHE A 89 -5.79 -0.74 -8.66
C PHE A 89 -4.31 -0.76 -9.07
N ASN A 90 -3.41 -0.14 -8.29
CA ASN A 90 -1.98 -0.20 -8.54
C ASN A 90 -1.46 -1.65 -8.49
N ASN A 91 -1.86 -2.41 -7.48
CA ASN A 91 -1.45 -3.81 -7.34
C ASN A 91 -1.97 -4.67 -8.50
N LEU A 92 -3.17 -4.40 -9.01
CA LEU A 92 -3.68 -5.08 -10.20
C LEU A 92 -2.80 -4.79 -11.42
N ILE A 93 -2.40 -3.53 -11.65
CA ILE A 93 -1.52 -3.17 -12.77
C ILE A 93 -0.18 -3.91 -12.64
N VAL A 94 0.44 -3.87 -11.47
CA VAL A 94 1.73 -4.54 -11.22
C VAL A 94 1.61 -6.06 -11.38
N PHE A 95 0.56 -6.65 -10.82
CA PHE A 95 0.30 -8.09 -10.94
C PHE A 95 0.09 -8.51 -12.40
N MET A 96 -0.61 -7.71 -13.21
CA MET A 96 -0.75 -7.97 -14.64
C MET A 96 0.57 -7.79 -15.38
N ALA A 97 1.36 -6.75 -15.06
CA ALA A 97 2.69 -6.55 -15.63
C ALA A 97 3.61 -7.75 -15.40
N MET A 98 3.60 -8.35 -14.20
CA MET A 98 4.36 -9.55 -13.87
C MET A 98 4.02 -10.77 -14.75
N LEU A 99 2.84 -10.79 -15.40
CA LEU A 99 2.45 -11.89 -16.29
C LEU A 99 3.02 -11.77 -17.69
N PHE A 100 3.33 -10.55 -18.12
CA PHE A 100 3.71 -10.25 -19.50
C PHE A 100 5.17 -9.79 -19.62
N ILE A 101 5.77 -9.33 -18.53
CA ILE A 101 7.18 -8.95 -18.47
C ILE A 101 7.96 -10.17 -17.98
N PRO A 102 8.81 -10.79 -18.83
CA PRO A 102 9.71 -11.84 -18.37
C PRO A 102 10.69 -11.24 -17.36
N MET A 103 10.79 -11.85 -16.18
CA MET A 103 11.80 -11.55 -15.16
C MET A 103 13.11 -12.26 -15.45
#